data_AF-A0A354C2Y4-F1
#
_entry.id   AF-A0A354C2Y4-F1
#
_cell.length_a   1.000
_cell.length_b   1.000
_cell.length_c   1.000
_cell.angle_alpha   90.00
_cell.angle_beta   90.00
_cell.angle_gamma   90.00
#
_symmetry.space_group_name_H-M   'P 1'
#
loop_
_entity.id
_entity.type
_entity.pdbx_description
1 polymer ?
#
loop_
_entity_poly.entity_id
_entity_poly.type
_entity_poly.pdbx_seq_one_letter_code
_entity_poly.pdbx_strand_id
1 'polypeptide(L)'
;MKRTLFMLMVIFILGIAAADAWAQNLTGTWSCNDGGTYYLHQRGNELWWLGESRDKGATWTNVFQGQIAGTQIKGNWADVPQGRIMGSGQMVLQIIKTAPFSPEVRLKAITKTGGFGGSEWKKVK
;
A
#
# COMPACT_ATOMS: atom_id res chain seq x y z
N MET A 1 -56.63 -33.80 12.38
CA MET A 1 -55.33 -33.39 12.93
C MET A 1 -54.31 -33.30 11.81
N LYS A 2 -54.10 -32.10 11.25
CA LYS A 2 -53.10 -31.85 10.20
C LYS A 2 -51.81 -31.40 10.91
N ARG A 3 -50.80 -32.28 10.96
CA ARG A 3 -49.48 -31.96 11.53
C ARG A 3 -48.63 -31.29 10.46
N THR A 4 -48.53 -29.97 10.54
CA THR A 4 -47.67 -29.15 9.68
C THR A 4 -46.20 -29.43 10.04
N LEU A 5 -45.45 -29.98 9.10
CA LEU A 5 -44.02 -30.26 9.23
C LEU A 5 -43.24 -28.97 8.94
N PHE A 6 -42.66 -28.34 9.97
CA PHE A 6 -41.73 -27.23 9.81
C PHE A 6 -40.38 -27.78 9.35
N MET A 7 -40.00 -27.52 8.11
CA MET A 7 -38.70 -27.88 7.53
C MET A 7 -37.63 -26.91 8.08
N LEU A 8 -36.77 -27.41 8.96
CA LEU A 8 -35.60 -26.68 9.45
C LEU A 8 -34.58 -26.53 8.31
N MET A 9 -34.43 -25.31 7.81
CA MET A 9 -33.36 -24.93 6.88
C MET A 9 -32.07 -24.77 7.69
N VAL A 10 -31.28 -25.84 7.78
CA VAL A 10 -29.94 -25.79 8.38
C VAL A 10 -28.97 -25.25 7.33
N ILE A 11 -28.65 -23.96 7.40
CA ILE A 11 -27.55 -23.38 6.64
C ILE A 11 -26.25 -23.71 7.39
N PHE A 12 -25.61 -24.82 7.01
CA PHE A 12 -24.20 -25.08 7.34
C PHE A 12 -23.34 -24.35 6.29
N ILE A 13 -22.94 -23.12 6.57
CA ILE A 13 -21.78 -22.53 5.86
C ILE A 13 -20.54 -22.96 6.66
N LEU A 14 -20.09 -24.18 6.36
CA LEU A 14 -18.73 -24.63 6.65
C LEU A 14 -17.82 -24.05 5.57
N GLY A 15 -16.81 -23.32 6.02
CA GLY A 15 -15.82 -22.70 5.16
C GLY A 15 -15.70 -21.22 5.46
N ILE A 16 -15.07 -20.91 6.58
CA ILE A 16 -14.19 -19.73 6.59
C ILE A 16 -13.18 -20.05 5.49
N ALA A 17 -13.44 -19.56 4.28
CA ALA A 17 -12.39 -19.43 3.29
C ALA A 17 -11.25 -18.76 4.05
N ALA A 18 -10.09 -19.43 4.11
CA ALA A 18 -8.87 -18.79 4.53
C ALA A 18 -8.88 -17.45 3.82
N ALA A 19 -9.00 -16.35 4.57
CA ALA A 19 -9.21 -15.03 4.01
C ALA A 19 -8.17 -14.92 2.90
N ASP A 20 -8.62 -14.85 1.64
CA ASP A 20 -7.70 -14.89 0.53
C ASP A 20 -6.76 -13.71 0.74
N ALA A 21 -5.57 -14.01 1.25
CA ALA A 21 -4.46 -13.11 1.25
C ALA A 21 -3.99 -13.12 -0.20
N TRP A 22 -4.82 -12.60 -1.10
CA TRP A 22 -4.39 -12.11 -2.39
C TRP A 22 -3.20 -11.24 -2.08
N ALA A 23 -2.01 -11.79 -2.33
CA ALA A 23 -0.77 -11.08 -2.19
C ALA A 23 -0.93 -9.84 -3.05
N GLN A 24 -1.07 -8.68 -2.39
CA GLN A 24 -1.29 -7.45 -3.14
C GLN A 24 -0.08 -7.23 -4.02
N ASN A 25 -0.32 -6.98 -5.30
CA ASN A 25 0.76 -6.59 -6.20
C ASN A 25 0.92 -5.06 -6.14
N LEU A 26 1.85 -4.62 -5.30
CA LEU A 26 2.18 -3.20 -5.15
C LEU A 26 3.14 -2.69 -6.24
N THR A 27 3.77 -3.59 -7.01
CA THR A 27 4.71 -3.22 -8.08
C THR A 27 4.02 -2.38 -9.16
N GLY A 28 4.65 -1.29 -9.55
CA GLY A 28 4.18 -0.40 -10.61
C GLY A 28 4.49 1.07 -10.33
N THR A 29 3.91 1.94 -11.15
CA THR A 29 4.03 3.39 -11.00
C THR A 29 2.87 3.92 -10.15
N TRP A 30 3.20 4.83 -9.23
CA TRP A 30 2.28 5.44 -8.29
C TRP A 30 2.43 6.95 -8.31
N SER A 31 1.33 7.67 -8.13
CA SER A 31 1.32 9.10 -7.86
C SER A 31 1.08 9.35 -6.38
N CYS A 32 1.62 10.44 -5.84
CA CYS A 32 1.40 10.86 -4.46
C CYS A 32 0.80 12.27 -4.39
N ASN A 33 0.19 12.60 -3.25
CA ASN A 33 -0.38 13.90 -2.98
C ASN A 33 0.64 15.04 -2.77
N ASP A 34 1.95 14.73 -2.74
CA ASP A 34 3.03 15.72 -2.81
C ASP A 34 3.39 16.11 -4.26
N GLY A 35 2.70 15.55 -5.25
CA GLY A 35 2.94 15.78 -6.67
C GLY A 35 4.08 14.94 -7.27
N GLY A 36 4.67 14.02 -6.49
CA GLY A 36 5.73 13.12 -6.93
C GLY A 36 5.23 11.86 -7.64
N THR A 37 6.14 11.29 -8.43
CA THR A 37 5.98 9.98 -9.09
C THR A 37 6.84 8.96 -8.36
N TYR A 38 6.28 7.78 -8.10
CA TYR A 38 6.92 6.72 -7.33
C TYR A 38 6.91 5.41 -8.11
N TYR A 39 8.07 4.76 -8.21
CA TYR A 39 8.26 3.49 -8.90
C TYR A 39 8.47 2.40 -7.86
N LEU A 40 7.42 1.63 -7.60
CA LEU A 40 7.41 0.60 -6.57
C LEU A 40 7.79 -0.76 -7.17
N HIS A 41 8.63 -1.50 -6.45
CA HIS A 41 8.97 -2.88 -6.73
C HIS A 41 8.83 -3.71 -5.45
N GLN A 42 7.83 -4.60 -5.44
CA GLN A 42 7.63 -5.57 -4.38
C GLN A 42 8.35 -6.89 -4.71
N ARG A 43 9.12 -7.39 -3.74
CA ARG A 43 9.79 -8.71 -3.79
C ARG A 43 9.41 -9.50 -2.54
N GLY A 44 8.45 -10.41 -2.67
CA GLY A 44 7.90 -11.14 -1.52
C GLY A 44 7.27 -10.17 -0.50
N ASN A 45 7.84 -10.14 0.71
CA ASN A 45 7.46 -9.21 1.77
C ASN A 45 8.30 -7.93 1.78
N GLU A 46 9.21 -7.72 0.84
CA GLU A 46 9.95 -6.45 0.73
C GLU A 46 9.26 -5.51 -0.25
N LEU A 47 9.26 -4.21 0.05
CA LEU A 47 8.87 -3.16 -0.86
C LEU A 47 10.01 -2.16 -1.01
N TRP A 48 10.39 -1.90 -2.24
CA TRP A 48 11.34 -0.86 -2.63
C TRP A 48 10.62 0.21 -3.42
N TRP A 49 11.05 1.47 -3.31
CA TRP A 49 10.69 2.48 -4.30
C TRP A 49 11.84 3.42 -4.66
N LEU A 50 11.69 4.04 -5.82
CA LEU A 50 12.29 5.33 -6.19
C LEU A 50 11.16 6.36 -6.29
N GLY A 51 11.27 7.48 -5.60
CA GLY A 51 10.36 8.62 -5.68
C GLY A 51 11.05 9.82 -6.31
N GLU A 52 10.37 10.52 -7.21
CA GLU A 52 10.86 11.73 -7.86
C GLU A 52 9.84 12.87 -7.74
N SER A 53 10.33 14.07 -7.46
CA SER A 53 9.54 15.29 -7.60
C SER A 53 9.09 15.53 -9.05
N ARG A 54 8.04 16.35 -9.22
CA ARG A 54 7.43 16.65 -10.54
C ARG A 54 8.42 17.14 -11.59
N ASP A 55 9.51 17.78 -11.18
CA ASP A 55 10.63 18.25 -12.01
C ASP A 55 11.68 17.16 -12.28
N LYS A 56 11.25 15.89 -12.40
CA LYS A 56 12.13 14.74 -12.72
C LYS A 56 13.24 14.53 -11.68
N GLY A 57 12.90 14.76 -10.41
CA GLY A 57 13.81 14.54 -9.29
C GLY A 57 14.76 15.69 -8.96
N ALA A 58 14.73 16.79 -9.73
CA ALA A 58 15.66 17.91 -9.51
C ALA A 58 15.45 18.61 -8.15
N THR A 59 14.22 18.63 -7.63
CA THR A 59 13.96 19.12 -6.27
C THR A 59 14.31 18.06 -5.23
N TRP A 60 13.72 16.87 -5.34
CA TRP A 60 14.03 15.74 -4.48
C TRP A 60 13.90 14.43 -5.26
N THR A 61 14.79 13.50 -4.95
CA THR A 61 14.68 12.10 -5.35
C THR A 61 14.93 11.28 -4.10
N ASN A 62 14.05 10.34 -3.78
CA ASN A 62 14.23 9.46 -2.62
C ASN A 62 14.12 7.99 -2.97
N VAL A 63 14.74 7.17 -2.13
CA VAL A 63 14.54 5.73 -2.11
C VAL A 63 13.88 5.33 -0.81
N PHE A 64 13.13 4.23 -0.84
CA PHE A 64 12.58 3.58 0.34
C PHE A 64 12.81 2.08 0.26
N GLN A 65 13.07 1.47 1.41
CA GLN A 65 13.00 0.03 1.61
C GLN A 65 12.18 -0.24 2.86
N GLY A 66 11.24 -1.18 2.75
CA GLY A 66 10.42 -1.59 3.88
C GLY A 66 9.93 -3.02 3.79
N GLN A 67 9.42 -3.50 4.93
CA GLN A 67 8.88 -4.83 5.12
C GLN A 67 7.36 -4.78 5.22
N ILE A 68 6.70 -5.60 4.42
CA ILE A 68 5.25 -5.80 4.37
C ILE A 68 4.88 -6.84 5.44
N ALA A 69 4.01 -6.44 6.37
CA ALA A 69 3.43 -7.32 7.39
C ALA A 69 1.91 -7.07 7.46
N GLY A 70 1.13 -8.02 6.94
CA GLY A 70 -0.32 -7.88 6.83
C GLY A 70 -0.70 -6.70 5.94
N THR A 71 -1.28 -5.67 6.54
CA THR A 71 -1.69 -4.44 5.84
C THR A 71 -0.75 -3.26 6.09
N GLN A 72 0.38 -3.47 6.74
CA GLN A 72 1.37 -2.42 7.01
C GLN A 72 2.67 -2.65 6.26
N ILE A 73 3.36 -1.56 5.96
CA ILE A 73 4.72 -1.56 5.42
C ILE A 73 5.56 -0.68 6.35
N LYS A 74 6.64 -1.21 6.92
CA LYS A 74 7.53 -0.47 7.82
C LYS A 74 8.93 -0.41 7.23
N GLY A 75 9.52 0.77 7.15
CA GLY A 75 10.80 0.94 6.49
C GLY A 75 11.47 2.28 6.71
N ASN A 76 12.56 2.48 5.97
CA ASN A 76 13.34 3.71 5.97
C ASN A 76 13.33 4.33 4.58
N TRP A 77 13.41 5.65 4.52
CA TRP A 77 13.58 6.42 3.30
C TRP A 77 14.78 7.37 3.42
N ALA A 78 15.38 7.69 2.30
CA ALA A 78 16.43 8.70 2.20
C ALA A 78 16.38 9.39 0.82
N ASP A 79 16.58 10.70 0.81
CA ASP A 79 16.87 11.42 -0.42
C ASP A 79 18.27 11.07 -0.95
N VAL A 80 18.46 11.16 -2.27
CA VAL A 80 19.69 10.81 -2.99
C VAL A 80 20.12 11.96 -3.91
N PRO A 81 21.41 12.06 -4.30
CA PRO A 81 22.00 13.23 -4.97
C PRO A 81 21.59 13.48 -6.43
N GLN A 82 20.41 13.00 -6.84
CA GLN A 82 19.73 13.49 -8.04
C GLN A 82 18.95 14.79 -7.76
N GLY A 83 18.46 14.96 -6.53
CA GLY A 83 17.81 16.19 -6.07
C GLY A 83 18.68 17.01 -5.12
N ARG A 84 18.19 18.20 -4.73
CA ARG A 84 18.89 19.12 -3.80
C ARG A 84 18.58 18.90 -2.32
N ILE A 85 17.49 18.20 -2.01
CA ILE A 85 17.13 17.82 -0.64
C ILE A 85 17.89 16.55 -0.24
N MET A 86 18.29 16.44 1.03
CA MET A 86 19.08 15.34 1.61
C MET A 86 18.45 14.84 2.92
N GLY A 87 17.12 14.76 2.96
CA GLY A 87 16.37 14.26 4.11
C GLY A 87 16.45 12.74 4.23
N SER A 88 16.12 12.23 5.41
CA SER A 88 15.94 10.80 5.64
C SER A 88 15.08 10.55 6.87
N GLY A 89 14.52 9.35 6.97
CA GLY A 89 13.77 8.96 8.15
C GLY A 89 13.10 7.61 8.03
N GLN A 90 12.28 7.33 9.03
CA GLN A 90 11.44 6.14 9.11
C GLN A 90 10.03 6.44 8.60
N MET A 91 9.40 5.44 8.00
CA MET A 91 8.02 5.52 7.53
C MET A 91 7.25 4.23 7.79
N VAL A 92 5.99 4.39 8.18
CA VAL A 92 5.00 3.32 8.26
C VAL A 92 3.85 3.65 7.33
N LEU A 93 3.58 2.77 6.38
CA LEU A 93 2.47 2.87 5.44
C LEU A 93 1.36 1.87 5.79
N GLN A 94 0.12 2.29 5.62
CA GLN A 94 -1.07 1.45 5.61
C GLN A 94 -1.43 1.13 4.15
N ILE A 95 -1.63 -0.15 3.86
CA ILE A 95 -2.23 -0.60 2.61
C ILE A 95 -3.75 -0.58 2.77
N ILE A 96 -4.43 0.18 1.90
CA ILE A 96 -5.88 0.35 1.90
C ILE A 96 -6.41 -0.26 0.60
N LYS A 97 -7.34 -1.21 0.72
CA LYS A 97 -8.10 -1.77 -0.40
C LYS A 97 -9.51 -1.17 -0.43
N THR A 98 -10.01 -0.81 -1.60
CA THR A 98 -11.45 -0.56 -1.79
C THR A 98 -12.20 -1.86 -2.09
N ALA A 99 -13.54 -1.79 -2.07
CA ALA A 99 -14.47 -2.92 -2.06
C ALA A 99 -14.16 -4.05 -3.08
N PRO A 100 -14.60 -5.30 -2.80
CA PRO A 100 -14.19 -6.51 -3.53
C PRO A 100 -14.35 -6.47 -5.05
N PHE A 101 -15.29 -5.67 -5.56
CA PHE A 101 -15.65 -5.61 -6.97
C PHE A 101 -14.95 -4.48 -7.76
N SER A 102 -14.15 -3.64 -7.09
CA SER A 102 -13.29 -2.63 -7.73
C SER A 102 -12.11 -2.30 -6.82
N PRO A 103 -11.04 -3.13 -6.85
CA PRO A 103 -9.91 -2.98 -5.94
C PRO A 103 -8.98 -1.85 -6.42
N GLU A 104 -9.24 -0.62 -5.99
CA GLU A 104 -8.22 0.41 -5.91
C GLU A 104 -7.35 0.09 -4.69
N VAL A 105 -6.05 -0.01 -4.92
CA VAL A 105 -5.06 -0.08 -3.84
C VAL A 105 -4.49 1.30 -3.62
N ARG A 106 -4.53 1.75 -2.37
CA ARG A 106 -3.94 3.01 -1.92
C ARG A 106 -2.92 2.72 -0.83
N LEU A 107 -1.86 3.51 -0.78
CA LEU A 107 -0.96 3.56 0.38
C LEU A 107 -1.22 4.85 1.14
N LYS A 108 -1.23 4.79 2.47
CA LYS A 108 -1.35 5.96 3.33
C LYS A 108 -0.27 5.96 4.38
N ALA A 109 0.48 7.04 4.53
CA ALA A 109 1.42 7.17 5.63
C ALA A 109 0.67 7.27 6.96
N ILE A 110 0.98 6.35 7.90
CA ILE A 110 0.54 6.40 9.30
C ILE A 110 1.54 7.21 10.11
N THR A 111 2.83 6.99 9.87
CA THR A 111 3.92 7.67 10.56
C THR A 111 5.02 7.98 9.56
N LYS A 112 5.61 9.16 9.67
CA LYS A 112 6.78 9.58 8.91
C LYS A 112 7.61 10.54 9.73
N THR A 113 8.92 10.37 9.71
CA THR A 113 9.90 11.25 10.35
C THR A 113 10.77 11.89 9.27
N GLY A 114 11.62 12.86 9.64
CA GLY A 114 12.56 13.49 8.70
C GLY A 114 11.94 14.50 7.72
N GLY A 115 10.67 14.87 7.91
CA GLY A 115 10.00 15.89 7.10
C GLY A 115 9.50 15.42 5.74
N PHE A 116 9.32 14.11 5.53
CA PHE A 116 8.83 13.57 4.25
C PHE A 116 7.51 14.21 3.80
N GLY A 117 7.41 14.63 2.54
CA GLY A 117 6.27 15.38 2.00
C GLY A 117 5.00 14.55 1.79
N GLY A 118 5.10 13.44 1.05
CA GLY A 118 3.97 12.59 0.67
C GLY A 118 3.25 11.91 1.84
N SER A 119 1.95 11.66 1.66
CA SER A 119 1.12 10.96 2.66
C SER A 119 0.11 9.99 2.06
N GLU A 120 -0.28 10.14 0.79
CA GLU A 120 -1.25 9.25 0.15
C GLU A 120 -0.84 8.95 -1.29
N TRP A 121 -0.68 7.66 -1.60
CA TRP A 121 -0.29 7.18 -2.92
C TRP A 121 -1.42 6.42 -3.59
N LYS A 122 -1.54 6.59 -4.91
CA LYS A 122 -2.48 5.87 -5.78
C LYS A 122 -1.73 5.25 -6.95
N LYS A 123 -2.05 4.01 -7.29
CA LYS A 123 -1.45 3.33 -8.44
C LYS A 123 -1.93 4.01 -9.71
N VAL A 124 -0.99 4.36 -10.59
CA VAL A 124 -1.31 4.85 -11.93
C VAL A 124 -1.80 3.65 -12.75
N LYS A 125 -2.93 3.83 -13.45
CA LYS A 125 -3.49 2.80 -14.33
C LYS A 125 -2.62 2.59 -15.56
#